data_AF-A0A849Z2B3-F1
#
_entry.id   AF-A0A849Z2B3-F1
#
_cell.length_a   1.000
_cell.length_b   1.000
_cell.length_c   1.000
_cell.angle_alpha   90.00
_cell.angle_beta   90.00
_cell.angle_gamma   90.00
#
_symmetry.space_group_name_H-M   'P 1'
#
loop_
_entity.id
_entity.type
_entity.pdbx_description
1 polymer ?
#
loop_
_entity_poly.entity_id
_entity_poly.type
_entity_poly.pdbx_seq_one_letter_code
_entity_poly.pdbx_strand_id
1 'polypeptide(L)'
;MRTVAALLSLLASTVSVLGCAPPTDVDELESTEEETDNLFVDSDTIWPSTEIPVCWVNTGAQDAAAMEWTRDAVKKTWESVSQVRFVGWGTCNGTKTGIRIKIADENPYSYIGTGGNNNGRDHSMLLNFSFASWSQVCQSSLEYCIRTIAVHEFGHALGFDHEQNRPDSPEWCQHDAHGSGDTTIGPWDIDSVMNYCNPKWSGEGNLSVIDVQGVRQIYGAPVDGCGVLGGGSQLVRGQSLWSCDGRFELAMQNDGNLVLYQAGAGALWATGTNGKPAQRAIMQPDGNLVVYSESNKALWASGTNKHAGSRLAVQDDGNVVVYAPDNKPLWASNTCCK
;
A
#
# COMPACT_ATOMS: atom_id res chain seq x y z
N MET A 1 37.62 61.89 43.01
CA MET A 1 37.47 62.54 41.68
C MET A 1 38.72 62.14 40.87
N ARG A 2 38.60 61.50 39.70
CA ARG A 2 38.41 62.09 38.33
C ARG A 2 39.60 63.00 37.93
N THR A 3 40.17 62.97 36.71
CA THR A 3 39.67 62.60 35.35
C THR A 3 40.87 62.33 34.39
N VAL A 4 40.84 61.39 33.41
CA VAL A 4 40.59 61.55 31.93
C VAL A 4 41.60 62.45 31.17
N ALA A 5 42.03 62.26 29.90
CA ALA A 5 42.18 61.12 28.94
C ALA A 5 42.92 61.65 27.66
N ALA A 6 43.16 60.81 26.62
CA ALA A 6 43.91 61.17 25.39
C ALA A 6 43.10 61.08 24.07
N LEU A 7 43.69 61.46 22.92
CA LEU A 7 43.00 61.82 21.66
C LEU A 7 43.84 61.51 20.37
N LEU A 8 43.28 61.88 19.18
CA LEU A 8 43.68 61.69 17.76
C LEU A 8 43.14 60.38 17.10
N SER A 9 42.45 60.31 15.93
CA SER A 9 42.20 61.13 14.69
C SER A 9 42.95 60.61 13.45
N LEU A 10 42.47 60.65 12.19
CA LEU A 10 41.65 61.68 11.49
C LEU A 10 40.94 61.11 10.21
N LEU A 11 39.68 61.52 9.95
CA LEU A 11 38.95 61.91 8.69
C LEU A 11 39.33 61.36 7.27
N ALA A 12 38.47 61.32 6.22
CA ALA A 12 37.00 61.38 5.94
C ALA A 12 36.81 61.14 4.38
N SER A 13 35.71 61.25 3.60
CA SER A 13 34.28 61.71 3.64
C SER A 13 33.50 60.93 2.53
N THR A 14 32.18 60.65 2.41
CA THR A 14 30.88 61.01 3.06
C THR A 14 29.91 62.00 2.34
N VAL A 15 29.37 61.66 1.15
CA VAL A 15 28.07 62.14 0.56
C VAL A 15 27.46 61.01 -0.31
N SER A 16 26.24 60.47 -0.22
CA SER A 16 24.96 60.71 0.52
C SER A 16 23.81 61.36 -0.28
N VAL A 17 22.73 60.60 -0.49
CA VAL A 17 21.37 61.05 -0.91
C VAL A 17 20.35 60.42 0.07
N LEU A 18 19.19 61.07 0.26
CA LEU A 18 18.35 60.94 1.46
C LEU A 18 17.13 60.00 1.32
N GLY A 19 16.66 59.50 2.47
CA GLY A 19 15.27 59.08 2.74
C GLY A 19 15.05 57.57 2.86
N CYS A 20 14.22 57.05 3.78
CA CYS A 20 13.48 57.69 4.87
C CYS A 20 13.21 56.71 6.04
N ALA A 21 12.42 57.13 7.04
CA ALA A 21 12.12 56.39 8.28
C ALA A 21 11.42 55.01 8.08
N PRO A 22 11.48 54.08 9.06
CA PRO A 22 11.09 52.68 8.87
C PRO A 22 9.57 52.42 8.96
N PRO A 23 9.06 51.38 8.28
CA PRO A 23 7.70 50.84 8.47
C PRO A 23 7.60 49.87 9.67
N THR A 24 6.36 49.52 10.03
CA THR A 24 5.93 48.77 11.23
C THR A 24 5.64 47.29 10.97
N ASP A 25 5.26 46.57 12.03
CA ASP A 25 4.87 45.15 12.06
C ASP A 25 3.77 44.75 11.06
N VAL A 26 3.81 43.49 10.58
CA VAL A 26 2.69 42.50 10.62
C VAL A 26 3.19 41.07 10.35
N ASP A 27 2.62 40.13 11.11
CA ASP A 27 2.17 38.75 10.80
C ASP A 27 3.04 37.69 10.06
N GLU A 28 3.22 36.56 10.77
CA GLU A 28 2.89 35.17 10.38
C GLU A 28 3.13 34.69 8.93
N LEU A 29 4.22 33.93 8.72
CA LEU A 29 4.39 32.81 7.76
C LEU A 29 5.60 31.96 8.23
N GLU A 30 5.67 30.64 8.08
CA GLU A 30 4.66 29.59 7.87
C GLU A 30 5.29 28.23 8.29
N SER A 31 4.52 27.16 8.49
CA SER A 31 5.05 25.84 8.85
C SER A 31 5.03 24.85 7.68
N THR A 32 6.20 24.54 7.13
CA THR A 32 6.40 23.57 6.03
C THR A 32 7.76 22.86 6.20
N GLU A 33 7.92 21.56 6.00
CA GLU A 33 6.96 20.44 5.92
C GLU A 33 7.77 19.14 6.18
N GLU A 34 7.14 18.00 6.45
CA GLU A 34 7.88 16.73 6.65
C GLU A 34 8.29 16.12 5.30
N GLU A 35 9.58 15.81 5.11
CA GLU A 35 10.06 15.09 3.91
C GLU A 35 9.53 13.63 3.90
N THR A 36 9.30 13.07 2.71
CA THR A 36 8.60 11.79 2.45
C THR A 36 9.37 10.91 1.44
N ASP A 37 9.02 9.63 1.25
CA ASP A 37 9.85 8.58 0.57
C ASP A 37 9.14 7.86 -0.65
N ASN A 38 9.79 7.00 -1.49
CA ASN A 38 9.31 6.61 -2.86
C ASN A 38 9.74 5.28 -3.53
N LEU A 39 8.85 4.71 -4.36
CA LEU A 39 9.05 3.58 -5.29
C LEU A 39 8.91 3.91 -6.81
N PHE A 40 9.71 3.28 -7.69
CA PHE A 40 9.66 3.44 -9.16
C PHE A 40 8.76 2.44 -9.93
N VAL A 41 8.17 2.88 -11.04
CA VAL A 41 7.08 2.20 -11.77
C VAL A 41 7.20 2.37 -13.29
N ASP A 42 6.86 1.34 -14.06
CA ASP A 42 6.66 1.40 -15.52
C ASP A 42 5.15 1.42 -15.84
N SER A 43 4.59 2.55 -16.29
CA SER A 43 3.14 2.73 -16.35
C SER A 43 2.42 1.87 -17.41
N ASP A 44 3.10 1.48 -18.50
CA ASP A 44 2.55 0.56 -19.52
C ASP A 44 2.38 -0.88 -18.97
N THR A 45 3.04 -1.20 -17.85
CA THR A 45 3.02 -2.55 -17.27
C THR A 45 1.85 -2.82 -16.32
N ILE A 46 1.20 -1.79 -15.78
CA ILE A 46 0.20 -1.89 -14.71
C ILE A 46 -1.02 -2.74 -15.12
N TRP A 47 -1.40 -3.72 -14.28
CA TRP A 47 -2.55 -4.58 -14.57
C TRP A 47 -3.89 -3.82 -14.48
N PRO A 48 -4.80 -3.96 -15.46
CA PRO A 48 -6.14 -3.37 -15.43
C PRO A 48 -7.14 -4.13 -14.52
N SER A 49 -6.64 -5.10 -13.73
CA SER A 49 -7.41 -5.96 -12.84
C SER A 49 -6.55 -6.29 -11.61
N THR A 50 -7.15 -6.22 -10.42
CA THR A 50 -6.50 -6.63 -9.18
C THR A 50 -6.51 -8.16 -8.99
N GLU A 51 -7.43 -8.88 -9.63
CA GLU A 51 -7.29 -10.33 -9.83
C GLU A 51 -6.30 -10.60 -10.97
N ILE A 52 -5.15 -11.17 -10.65
CA ILE A 52 -4.04 -11.45 -11.57
C ILE A 52 -3.88 -12.97 -11.70
N PRO A 53 -4.09 -13.56 -12.90
CA PRO A 53 -3.89 -14.98 -13.11
C PRO A 53 -2.42 -15.39 -12.98
N VAL A 54 -2.14 -16.46 -12.24
CA VAL A 54 -0.82 -17.07 -12.04
C VAL A 54 -0.89 -18.56 -12.39
N CYS A 55 0.14 -19.09 -13.06
CA CYS A 55 0.25 -20.52 -13.33
C CYS A 55 1.71 -20.97 -13.48
N TRP A 56 1.93 -22.28 -13.30
CA TRP A 56 3.23 -22.93 -13.45
C TRP A 56 3.36 -23.56 -14.83
N VAL A 57 4.45 -23.22 -15.54
CA VAL A 57 4.75 -23.75 -16.89
C VAL A 57 5.33 -25.17 -16.80
N ASN A 58 6.10 -25.46 -15.75
CA ASN A 58 6.61 -26.78 -15.40
C ASN A 58 6.54 -26.99 -13.89
N THR A 59 6.33 -28.23 -13.46
CA THR A 59 6.26 -28.65 -12.04
C THR A 59 6.71 -30.10 -11.89
N GLY A 60 7.60 -30.38 -10.94
CA GLY A 60 7.91 -31.72 -10.45
C GLY A 60 7.55 -31.88 -8.97
N ALA A 61 7.52 -33.13 -8.48
CA ALA A 61 7.15 -33.43 -7.10
C ALA A 61 8.10 -32.82 -6.05
N GLN A 62 9.37 -32.59 -6.44
CA GLN A 62 10.38 -31.93 -5.61
C GLN A 62 10.11 -30.42 -5.41
N ASP A 63 9.37 -29.77 -6.33
CA ASP A 63 9.16 -28.32 -6.31
C ASP A 63 8.03 -27.90 -5.33
N ALA A 64 7.22 -28.85 -4.86
CA ALA A 64 5.95 -28.58 -4.18
C ALA A 64 6.09 -27.70 -2.91
N ALA A 65 7.18 -27.84 -2.15
CA ALA A 65 7.44 -26.98 -1.00
C ALA A 65 7.76 -25.54 -1.42
N ALA A 66 8.62 -25.38 -2.44
CA ALA A 66 9.01 -24.09 -2.97
C ALA A 66 7.87 -23.33 -3.67
N MET A 67 6.97 -24.05 -4.34
CA MET A 67 5.74 -23.51 -4.91
C MET A 67 4.84 -22.89 -3.83
N GLU A 68 4.66 -23.56 -2.68
CA GLU A 68 3.86 -23.02 -1.57
C GLU A 68 4.62 -21.92 -0.81
N TRP A 69 5.94 -22.00 -0.63
CA TRP A 69 6.75 -20.90 -0.08
C TRP A 69 6.64 -19.61 -0.90
N THR A 70 6.70 -19.73 -2.23
CA THR A 70 6.51 -18.62 -3.19
C THR A 70 5.15 -17.97 -2.96
N ARG A 71 4.08 -18.79 -2.98
CA ARG A 71 2.69 -18.35 -2.82
C ARG A 71 2.41 -17.72 -1.45
N ASP A 72 2.92 -18.32 -0.38
CA ASP A 72 2.77 -17.85 0.99
C ASP A 72 3.54 -16.54 1.25
N ALA A 73 4.72 -16.35 0.64
CA ALA A 73 5.46 -15.09 0.71
C ALA A 73 4.71 -13.94 0.03
N VAL A 74 4.30 -14.12 -1.23
CA VAL A 74 3.56 -13.14 -2.02
C VAL A 74 2.21 -12.79 -1.36
N LYS A 75 1.53 -13.78 -0.76
CA LYS A 75 0.31 -13.58 0.02
C LYS A 75 0.53 -12.74 1.29
N LYS A 76 1.62 -12.97 2.01
CA LYS A 76 1.96 -12.22 3.24
C LYS A 76 2.44 -10.81 2.95
N THR A 77 3.02 -10.58 1.78
CA THR A 77 3.48 -9.27 1.30
C THR A 77 2.42 -8.58 0.45
N TRP A 78 2.51 -8.68 -0.87
CA TRP A 78 1.71 -7.90 -1.82
C TRP A 78 0.19 -8.04 -1.64
N GLU A 79 -0.34 -9.25 -1.40
CA GLU A 79 -1.80 -9.43 -1.21
C GLU A 79 -2.31 -8.85 0.13
N SER A 80 -1.49 -8.89 1.20
CA SER A 80 -1.92 -8.44 2.53
C SER A 80 -2.02 -6.91 2.62
N VAL A 81 -1.19 -6.20 1.83
CA VAL A 81 -1.09 -4.74 1.86
C VAL A 81 -1.85 -4.03 0.74
N SER A 82 -2.44 -4.75 -0.22
CA SER A 82 -3.20 -4.19 -1.35
C SER A 82 -4.51 -4.95 -1.65
N GLN A 83 -5.20 -4.58 -2.74
CA GLN A 83 -6.32 -5.37 -3.28
C GLN A 83 -5.88 -6.48 -4.25
N VAL A 84 -4.58 -6.60 -4.56
CA VAL A 84 -4.06 -7.61 -5.49
C VAL A 84 -4.36 -9.03 -5.00
N ARG A 85 -4.89 -9.89 -5.88
CA ARG A 85 -5.14 -11.31 -5.62
C ARG A 85 -4.57 -12.14 -6.76
N PHE A 86 -3.61 -12.99 -6.43
CA PHE A 86 -2.97 -13.90 -7.37
C PHE A 86 -3.78 -15.21 -7.43
N VAL A 87 -4.40 -15.47 -8.58
CA VAL A 87 -5.43 -16.52 -8.74
C VAL A 87 -5.00 -17.62 -9.72
N GLY A 88 -5.57 -18.82 -9.59
CA GLY A 88 -5.22 -19.98 -10.43
C GLY A 88 -4.20 -20.91 -9.76
N TRP A 89 -2.92 -20.54 -9.78
CA TRP A 89 -1.77 -21.31 -9.22
C TRP A 89 -1.64 -22.77 -9.70
N GLY A 90 -2.35 -23.17 -10.76
CA GLY A 90 -2.27 -24.50 -11.37
C GLY A 90 -1.28 -24.57 -12.54
N THR A 91 -1.27 -25.69 -13.28
CA THR A 91 -0.48 -25.80 -14.51
C THR A 91 -1.01 -24.85 -15.59
N CYS A 92 -0.11 -24.15 -16.28
CA CYS A 92 -0.47 -23.23 -17.35
C CYS A 92 -1.17 -23.92 -18.53
N ASN A 93 -2.31 -23.36 -18.96
CA ASN A 93 -3.01 -23.79 -20.17
C ASN A 93 -2.83 -22.77 -21.32
N GLY A 94 -3.70 -22.82 -22.33
CA GLY A 94 -3.44 -22.34 -23.70
C GLY A 94 -3.36 -20.83 -23.95
N THR A 95 -3.51 -19.96 -22.95
CA THR A 95 -3.38 -18.50 -23.11
C THR A 95 -2.03 -17.99 -22.59
N LYS A 96 -1.33 -17.14 -23.36
CA LYS A 96 -0.08 -16.48 -22.93
C LYS A 96 -0.31 -15.26 -22.00
N THR A 97 -1.40 -15.28 -21.24
CA THR A 97 -1.83 -14.18 -20.35
C THR A 97 -1.71 -14.59 -18.88
N GLY A 98 -1.37 -13.66 -17.99
CA GLY A 98 -1.09 -13.95 -16.58
C GLY A 98 0.39 -14.14 -16.30
N ILE A 99 0.76 -14.22 -15.02
CA ILE A 99 2.10 -14.57 -14.56
C ILE A 99 2.32 -16.06 -14.79
N ARG A 100 3.20 -16.38 -15.76
CA ARG A 100 3.50 -17.74 -16.20
C ARG A 100 4.91 -18.10 -15.70
N ILE A 101 4.98 -18.80 -14.57
CA ILE A 101 6.22 -19.09 -13.86
C ILE A 101 6.88 -20.36 -14.41
N LYS A 102 8.13 -20.25 -14.87
CA LYS A 102 9.02 -21.39 -15.15
C LYS A 102 9.93 -21.65 -13.96
N ILE A 103 10.14 -22.90 -13.60
CA ILE A 103 11.10 -23.34 -12.60
C ILE A 103 12.36 -23.81 -13.31
N ALA A 104 13.53 -23.21 -13.05
CA ALA A 104 14.81 -23.63 -13.64
C ALA A 104 16.02 -23.18 -12.81
N ASP A 105 17.15 -23.90 -12.96
CA ASP A 105 18.42 -23.54 -12.33
C ASP A 105 19.18 -22.46 -13.13
N GLU A 106 18.54 -21.29 -13.26
CA GLU A 106 19.03 -20.12 -13.99
C GLU A 106 19.02 -18.90 -13.03
N ASN A 107 19.42 -17.72 -13.52
CA ASN A 107 19.16 -16.46 -12.80
C ASN A 107 17.65 -16.17 -12.82
N PRO A 108 17.01 -15.87 -11.68
CA PRO A 108 15.62 -15.42 -11.64
C PRO A 108 15.37 -14.17 -12.50
N TYR A 109 14.13 -13.96 -12.95
CA TYR A 109 13.67 -12.71 -13.56
C TYR A 109 12.15 -12.69 -13.74
N SER A 110 11.61 -11.51 -14.01
CA SER A 110 10.22 -11.24 -14.37
C SER A 110 10.19 -10.13 -15.41
N TYR A 111 9.26 -10.20 -16.37
CA TYR A 111 9.13 -9.23 -17.47
C TYR A 111 7.69 -8.74 -17.66
N ILE A 112 6.87 -8.72 -16.61
CA ILE A 112 5.44 -8.52 -16.79
C ILE A 112 5.02 -7.07 -16.78
N GLY A 113 4.42 -6.74 -17.92
CA GLY A 113 3.45 -5.69 -18.10
C GLY A 113 2.40 -6.08 -19.13
N THR A 114 1.41 -5.20 -19.33
CA THR A 114 0.25 -5.53 -20.15
C THR A 114 0.63 -5.91 -21.60
N GLY A 115 0.05 -7.01 -22.08
CA GLY A 115 0.16 -7.43 -23.48
C GLY A 115 0.49 -8.91 -23.72
N GLY A 116 1.10 -9.61 -22.75
CA GLY A 116 1.45 -11.03 -22.89
C GLY A 116 2.54 -11.32 -23.95
N ASN A 117 3.22 -10.28 -24.42
CA ASN A 117 4.44 -10.42 -25.22
C ASN A 117 5.61 -10.78 -24.29
N ASN A 118 5.71 -12.07 -23.95
CA ASN A 118 6.83 -12.64 -23.20
C ASN A 118 8.16 -12.65 -24.00
N ASN A 119 8.38 -11.68 -24.90
CA ASN A 119 9.45 -11.67 -25.90
C ASN A 119 9.53 -13.02 -26.65
N GLY A 120 8.38 -13.52 -27.09
CA GLY A 120 8.20 -14.82 -27.74
C GLY A 120 8.13 -16.05 -26.81
N ARG A 121 8.60 -15.97 -25.56
CA ARG A 121 8.70 -17.08 -24.61
C ARG A 121 7.32 -17.64 -24.19
N ASP A 122 7.31 -18.80 -23.55
CA ASP A 122 6.14 -19.52 -23.01
C ASP A 122 5.88 -19.23 -21.51
N HIS A 123 6.86 -18.64 -20.84
CA HIS A 123 6.86 -18.14 -19.46
C HIS A 123 7.16 -16.64 -19.45
N SER A 124 6.79 -15.96 -18.37
CA SER A 124 6.97 -14.52 -18.16
C SER A 124 7.76 -14.19 -16.89
N MET A 125 7.96 -15.20 -16.04
CA MET A 125 8.77 -15.17 -14.83
C MET A 125 9.57 -16.49 -14.77
N LEU A 126 10.80 -16.43 -14.26
CA LEU A 126 11.63 -17.59 -13.94
C LEU A 126 12.01 -17.53 -12.47
N LEU A 127 11.74 -18.62 -11.73
CA LEU A 127 12.21 -18.80 -10.35
C LEU A 127 13.18 -19.98 -10.28
N ASN A 128 14.25 -19.81 -9.49
CA ASN A 128 15.21 -20.87 -9.20
C ASN A 128 14.88 -21.49 -7.83
N PHE A 129 14.70 -22.82 -7.80
CA PHE A 129 14.36 -23.59 -6.60
C PHE A 129 15.46 -24.59 -6.19
N SER A 130 16.63 -24.57 -6.85
CA SER A 130 17.77 -25.47 -6.55
C SER A 130 19.09 -24.75 -6.28
N PHE A 131 19.32 -23.59 -6.91
CA PHE A 131 20.54 -22.78 -6.78
C PHE A 131 21.82 -23.60 -7.00
N ALA A 132 21.77 -24.57 -7.91
CA ALA A 132 22.89 -25.51 -8.13
C ALA A 132 23.97 -24.88 -9.03
N SER A 133 23.57 -24.07 -10.01
CA SER A 133 24.46 -23.36 -10.94
C SER A 133 24.56 -21.86 -10.67
N TRP A 134 23.56 -21.27 -10.00
CA TRP A 134 23.49 -19.84 -9.70
C TRP A 134 23.21 -19.59 -8.20
N SER A 135 23.87 -18.57 -7.62
CA SER A 135 23.79 -18.20 -6.19
C SER A 135 23.83 -19.39 -5.20
N GLN A 136 24.89 -20.23 -5.30
CA GLN A 136 25.03 -21.48 -4.53
C GLN A 136 24.98 -21.31 -3.00
N VAL A 137 25.17 -20.09 -2.48
CA VAL A 137 24.94 -19.74 -1.06
C VAL A 137 23.49 -20.00 -0.61
N CYS A 138 22.52 -19.91 -1.51
CA CYS A 138 21.12 -20.21 -1.23
C CYS A 138 20.84 -21.68 -0.96
N GLN A 139 21.74 -22.61 -1.28
CA GLN A 139 21.55 -24.04 -0.98
C GLN A 139 21.47 -24.33 0.54
N SER A 140 22.12 -23.52 1.38
CA SER A 140 22.04 -23.63 2.85
C SER A 140 20.90 -22.82 3.47
N SER A 141 20.18 -22.03 2.67
CA SER A 141 19.13 -21.08 3.11
C SER A 141 17.91 -21.09 2.17
N LEU A 142 17.59 -22.28 1.64
CA LEU A 142 16.72 -22.44 0.46
C LEU A 142 15.36 -21.76 0.57
N GLU A 143 14.63 -21.97 1.67
CA GLU A 143 13.32 -21.32 1.89
C GLU A 143 13.44 -19.80 1.96
N TYR A 144 14.48 -19.26 2.60
CA TYR A 144 14.72 -17.82 2.69
C TYR A 144 14.94 -17.21 1.30
N CYS A 145 15.91 -17.71 0.53
CA CYS A 145 16.17 -17.17 -0.80
C CYS A 145 14.96 -17.26 -1.73
N ILE A 146 14.22 -18.39 -1.72
CA ILE A 146 13.02 -18.56 -2.56
C ILE A 146 11.95 -17.55 -2.19
N ARG A 147 11.73 -17.27 -0.90
CA ARG A 147 10.76 -16.26 -0.45
C ARG A 147 11.19 -14.85 -0.83
N THR A 148 12.42 -14.45 -0.58
CA THR A 148 12.91 -13.10 -0.90
C THR A 148 12.88 -12.82 -2.40
N ILE A 149 13.36 -13.75 -3.22
CA ILE A 149 13.28 -13.66 -4.69
C ILE A 149 11.83 -13.64 -5.15
N ALA A 150 10.95 -14.49 -4.61
CA ALA A 150 9.53 -14.49 -4.97
C ALA A 150 8.85 -13.13 -4.73
N VAL A 151 9.14 -12.44 -3.62
CA VAL A 151 8.54 -11.11 -3.37
C VAL A 151 9.10 -10.07 -4.36
N HIS A 152 10.40 -10.07 -4.64
CA HIS A 152 11.03 -9.19 -5.63
C HIS A 152 10.46 -9.38 -7.04
N GLU A 153 10.44 -10.62 -7.55
CA GLU A 153 9.98 -10.94 -8.91
C GLU A 153 8.48 -10.68 -9.09
N PHE A 154 7.69 -10.81 -8.02
CA PHE A 154 6.29 -10.39 -8.02
C PHE A 154 6.11 -8.87 -7.94
N GLY A 155 7.07 -8.11 -7.41
CA GLY A 155 7.11 -6.66 -7.53
C GLY A 155 7.29 -6.22 -8.98
N HIS A 156 8.27 -6.80 -9.68
CA HIS A 156 8.38 -6.66 -11.14
C HIS A 156 7.10 -7.10 -11.87
N ALA A 157 6.47 -8.21 -11.47
CA ALA A 157 5.23 -8.67 -12.07
C ALA A 157 3.99 -7.81 -11.72
N LEU A 158 4.16 -6.76 -10.91
CA LEU A 158 3.18 -5.72 -10.61
C LEU A 158 3.54 -4.37 -11.26
N GLY A 159 4.64 -4.29 -11.99
CA GLY A 159 5.09 -3.09 -12.70
C GLY A 159 6.07 -2.20 -11.93
N PHE A 160 6.66 -2.69 -10.85
CA PHE A 160 7.73 -1.99 -10.14
C PHE A 160 9.09 -2.25 -10.79
N ASP A 161 9.85 -1.19 -11.05
CA ASP A 161 11.20 -1.24 -11.61
C ASP A 161 12.25 -1.12 -10.49
N HIS A 162 13.54 -1.39 -10.75
CA HIS A 162 14.56 -1.31 -9.71
C HIS A 162 14.80 0.12 -9.22
N GLU A 163 15.04 0.25 -7.92
CA GLU A 163 15.38 1.54 -7.30
C GLU A 163 16.73 2.12 -7.82
N GLN A 164 17.59 1.31 -8.43
CA GLN A 164 18.80 1.79 -9.12
C GLN A 164 18.50 2.46 -10.47
N ASN A 165 17.37 2.16 -11.11
CA ASN A 165 17.03 2.64 -12.46
C ASN A 165 16.53 4.09 -12.47
N ARG A 166 16.53 4.74 -11.30
CA ARG A 166 15.87 6.00 -11.02
C ARG A 166 16.77 7.23 -11.21
N PRO A 167 16.25 8.36 -11.72
CA PRO A 167 17.00 9.61 -11.84
C PRO A 167 17.49 10.20 -10.51
N ASP A 168 16.85 9.87 -9.39
CA ASP A 168 17.18 10.36 -8.04
C ASP A 168 17.95 9.34 -7.17
N SER A 169 18.30 8.17 -7.74
CA SER A 169 19.12 7.18 -7.04
C SER A 169 20.53 7.74 -6.72
N PRO A 170 21.12 7.45 -5.55
CA PRO A 170 22.46 7.89 -5.20
C PRO A 170 23.53 7.37 -6.18
N GLU A 171 24.58 8.16 -6.46
CA GLU A 171 25.66 7.80 -7.40
C GLU A 171 26.31 6.42 -7.11
N TRP A 172 26.48 6.07 -5.83
CA TRP A 172 27.02 4.78 -5.39
C TRP A 172 26.09 3.57 -5.64
N CYS A 173 24.85 3.85 -6.04
CA CYS A 173 23.78 2.88 -6.29
C CYS A 173 23.32 2.87 -7.77
N GLN A 174 23.92 3.69 -8.65
CA GLN A 174 23.64 3.69 -10.10
C GLN A 174 24.36 2.57 -10.87
N HIS A 175 24.92 1.59 -10.16
CA HIS A 175 25.59 0.44 -10.78
C HIS A 175 24.57 -0.53 -11.40
N ASP A 176 24.84 -0.95 -12.64
CA ASP A 176 24.00 -1.82 -13.46
C ASP A 176 22.56 -1.31 -13.70
N ALA A 177 22.34 0.00 -13.60
CA ALA A 177 21.05 0.67 -13.79
C ALA A 177 20.51 0.51 -15.24
N HIS A 178 19.56 -0.40 -15.42
CA HIS A 178 18.98 -0.82 -16.69
C HIS A 178 17.47 -1.10 -16.53
N GLY A 179 16.63 -0.09 -16.81
CA GLY A 179 15.17 -0.16 -16.65
C GLY A 179 14.40 0.63 -17.71
N SER A 180 13.07 0.56 -17.62
CA SER A 180 12.12 1.28 -18.50
C SER A 180 11.08 2.11 -17.74
N GLY A 181 11.13 2.12 -16.40
CA GLY A 181 10.24 2.92 -15.55
C GLY A 181 10.13 4.38 -15.99
N ASP A 182 8.91 4.90 -15.91
CA ASP A 182 8.53 6.25 -16.35
C ASP A 182 7.93 7.10 -15.23
N THR A 183 7.56 6.47 -14.11
CA THR A 183 6.72 7.05 -13.06
C THR A 183 7.33 6.80 -11.68
N THR A 184 7.54 7.87 -10.91
CA THR A 184 8.00 7.83 -9.51
C THR A 184 6.92 8.33 -8.54
N ILE A 185 6.96 7.85 -7.31
CA ILE A 185 6.00 8.07 -6.22
C ILE A 185 6.73 8.70 -4.98
N GLY A 186 7.43 9.87 -5.11
CA GLY A 186 8.20 10.62 -4.05
C GLY A 186 9.72 10.90 -4.32
N PRO A 187 10.67 10.68 -3.36
CA PRO A 187 12.13 10.41 -3.51
C PRO A 187 12.71 9.08 -2.87
N TRP A 188 13.80 8.51 -3.43
CA TRP A 188 14.38 7.11 -3.33
C TRP A 188 14.41 6.32 -1.99
N ASP A 189 14.19 4.99 -2.04
CA ASP A 189 14.18 4.07 -0.88
C ASP A 189 15.27 2.97 -0.91
N ILE A 190 16.12 2.93 0.13
CA ILE A 190 17.17 1.90 0.32
C ILE A 190 16.64 0.54 0.81
N ASP A 191 15.54 0.53 1.57
CA ASP A 191 15.03 -0.66 2.24
C ASP A 191 13.99 -1.43 1.42
N SER A 192 13.54 -0.87 0.29
CA SER A 192 12.66 -1.51 -0.71
C SER A 192 13.15 -2.90 -1.12
N VAL A 193 12.19 -3.81 -1.34
CA VAL A 193 12.43 -5.12 -1.95
C VAL A 193 13.01 -4.99 -3.37
N MET A 194 12.71 -3.90 -4.08
CA MET A 194 13.14 -3.62 -5.45
C MET A 194 14.56 -3.02 -5.54
N ASN A 195 15.29 -2.90 -4.43
CA ASN A 195 16.62 -2.30 -4.38
C ASN A 195 17.73 -3.34 -4.15
N TYR A 196 18.63 -3.52 -5.14
CA TYR A 196 19.81 -4.40 -4.99
C TYR A 196 20.98 -3.74 -4.24
N CYS A 197 20.98 -2.41 -4.07
CA CYS A 197 21.94 -1.71 -3.21
C CYS A 197 21.65 -1.90 -1.72
N ASN A 198 20.48 -2.45 -1.38
CA ASN A 198 20.04 -2.70 -0.01
C ASN A 198 21.06 -3.61 0.71
N PRO A 199 21.68 -3.17 1.83
CA PRO A 199 22.68 -3.95 2.55
C PRO A 199 22.12 -5.20 3.24
N LYS A 200 20.78 -5.36 3.30
CA LYS A 200 20.09 -6.56 3.76
C LYS A 200 19.62 -7.49 2.62
N TRP A 201 19.91 -7.12 1.36
CA TRP A 201 19.44 -7.76 0.12
C TRP A 201 17.91 -7.78 -0.03
N SER A 202 17.37 -6.92 -0.90
CA SER A 202 15.93 -6.87 -1.25
C SER A 202 15.01 -6.93 -0.02
N GLY A 203 15.26 -6.11 0.99
CA GLY A 203 14.45 -6.02 2.21
C GLY A 203 14.36 -7.30 3.05
N GLU A 204 15.25 -8.29 2.85
CA GLU A 204 15.10 -9.68 3.33
C GLU A 204 13.81 -10.38 2.82
N GLY A 205 13.17 -9.83 1.78
CA GLY A 205 11.86 -10.25 1.27
C GLY A 205 10.66 -9.58 1.96
N ASN A 206 10.90 -8.59 2.82
CA ASN A 206 9.86 -7.75 3.39
C ASN A 206 9.61 -6.54 2.49
N LEU A 207 8.37 -6.07 2.45
CA LEU A 207 8.03 -4.81 1.82
C LEU A 207 8.39 -3.65 2.74
N SER A 208 9.06 -2.63 2.22
CA SER A 208 9.25 -1.36 2.92
C SER A 208 7.92 -0.61 3.10
N VAL A 209 7.95 0.51 3.84
CA VAL A 209 6.81 1.45 3.91
C VAL A 209 6.36 1.91 2.51
N ILE A 210 7.28 1.85 1.55
CA ILE A 210 7.21 2.50 0.25
C ILE A 210 6.86 1.54 -0.88
N ASP A 211 7.37 0.31 -0.84
CA ASP A 211 6.77 -0.83 -1.55
C ASP A 211 5.26 -0.89 -1.28
N VAL A 212 4.88 -0.70 0.00
CA VAL A 212 3.49 -0.65 0.46
C VAL A 212 2.73 0.59 -0.05
N GLN A 213 3.35 1.76 -0.16
CA GLN A 213 2.68 2.94 -0.73
C GLN A 213 2.45 2.79 -2.24
N GLY A 214 3.45 2.36 -3.01
CA GLY A 214 3.35 2.18 -4.46
C GLY A 214 2.25 1.18 -4.86
N VAL A 215 2.22 -0.01 -4.24
CA VAL A 215 1.16 -1.01 -4.52
C VAL A 215 -0.23 -0.55 -4.09
N ARG A 216 -0.34 0.31 -3.07
CA ARG A 216 -1.62 0.91 -2.66
C ARG A 216 -2.07 2.05 -3.57
N GLN A 217 -1.14 2.80 -4.16
CA GLN A 217 -1.45 3.85 -5.14
C GLN A 217 -1.91 3.25 -6.47
N ILE A 218 -1.29 2.17 -6.93
CA ILE A 218 -1.62 1.53 -8.21
C ILE A 218 -2.85 0.60 -8.06
N TYR A 219 -2.81 -0.32 -7.09
CA TYR A 219 -3.77 -1.43 -6.96
C TYR A 219 -4.74 -1.27 -5.78
N GLY A 220 -4.72 -0.12 -5.10
CA GLY A 220 -5.60 0.19 -3.99
C GLY A 220 -5.21 -0.46 -2.66
N ALA A 221 -5.58 0.19 -1.55
CA ALA A 221 -5.45 -0.38 -0.20
C ALA A 221 -6.46 -1.53 0.05
N PRO A 222 -6.17 -2.46 0.97
CA PRO A 222 -6.98 -3.67 1.18
C PRO A 222 -8.43 -3.35 1.53
N VAL A 223 -9.35 -3.90 0.75
CA VAL A 223 -10.81 -3.80 1.01
C VAL A 223 -11.27 -4.63 2.21
N ASP A 224 -10.45 -5.61 2.62
CA ASP A 224 -10.68 -6.48 3.78
C ASP A 224 -9.48 -6.43 4.75
N GLY A 225 -8.86 -5.24 4.91
CA GLY A 225 -7.93 -4.99 6.01
C GLY A 225 -8.65 -4.98 7.36
N CYS A 226 -7.91 -5.03 8.46
CA CYS A 226 -8.49 -4.76 9.78
C CYS A 226 -9.20 -3.39 9.78
N GLY A 227 -10.36 -3.32 10.43
CA GLY A 227 -11.25 -2.16 10.40
C GLY A 227 -12.03 -1.94 9.08
N VAL A 228 -11.69 -2.56 7.94
CA VAL A 228 -12.26 -2.20 6.63
C VAL A 228 -13.43 -3.09 6.23
N LEU A 229 -14.45 -2.49 5.60
CA LEU A 229 -15.52 -3.20 4.88
C LEU A 229 -15.64 -2.62 3.45
N GLY A 230 -15.12 -3.35 2.46
CA GLY A 230 -15.18 -2.98 1.06
C GLY A 230 -16.58 -3.01 0.43
N GLY A 231 -16.73 -2.34 -0.71
CA GLY A 231 -17.98 -2.34 -1.50
C GLY A 231 -18.37 -3.75 -1.96
N GLY A 232 -19.54 -4.22 -1.51
CA GLY A 232 -20.03 -5.59 -1.68
C GLY A 232 -20.01 -6.40 -0.38
N SER A 233 -19.10 -6.10 0.55
CA SER A 233 -18.95 -6.80 1.83
C SER A 233 -19.99 -6.36 2.86
N GLN A 234 -20.35 -7.27 3.77
CA GLN A 234 -21.44 -7.09 4.73
C GLN A 234 -21.17 -7.78 6.07
N LEU A 235 -21.75 -7.23 7.14
CA LEU A 235 -21.91 -7.86 8.45
C LEU A 235 -23.37 -8.33 8.59
N VAL A 236 -23.59 -9.63 8.84
CA VAL A 236 -24.90 -10.14 9.27
C VAL A 236 -25.01 -10.16 10.80
N ARG A 237 -26.22 -10.37 11.34
CA ARG A 237 -26.44 -10.51 12.80
C ARG A 237 -25.43 -11.43 13.47
N GLY A 238 -24.82 -10.95 14.55
CA GLY A 238 -23.81 -11.67 15.33
C GLY A 238 -22.38 -11.57 14.77
N GLN A 239 -22.16 -10.81 13.70
CA GLN A 239 -20.83 -10.47 13.19
C GLN A 239 -20.41 -9.04 13.59
N SER A 240 -19.12 -8.85 13.72
CA SER A 240 -18.50 -7.58 14.04
C SER A 240 -17.25 -7.33 13.21
N LEU A 241 -16.92 -6.05 13.00
CA LEU A 241 -15.68 -5.59 12.40
C LEU A 241 -14.88 -4.80 13.44
N TRP A 242 -13.62 -5.16 13.63
CA TRP A 242 -12.75 -4.60 14.67
C TRP A 242 -11.73 -3.65 14.07
N SER A 243 -11.39 -2.57 14.79
CA SER A 243 -10.26 -1.69 14.48
C SER A 243 -8.93 -2.47 14.46
N CYS A 244 -7.89 -1.92 13.85
CA CYS A 244 -6.60 -2.63 13.70
C CYS A 244 -5.89 -2.85 15.04
N ASP A 245 -6.09 -1.96 16.00
CA ASP A 245 -5.63 -2.11 17.38
C ASP A 245 -6.56 -2.97 18.28
N GLY A 246 -7.71 -3.41 17.76
CA GLY A 246 -8.71 -4.20 18.49
C GLY A 246 -9.44 -3.45 19.62
N ARG A 247 -9.29 -2.13 19.77
CA ARG A 247 -9.98 -1.35 20.82
C ARG A 247 -11.43 -1.03 20.49
N PHE A 248 -11.81 -1.02 19.21
CA PHE A 248 -13.14 -0.63 18.75
C PHE A 248 -13.81 -1.72 17.92
N GLU A 249 -15.12 -1.91 18.13
CA GLU A 249 -15.93 -2.96 17.52
C GLU A 249 -17.18 -2.38 16.89
N LEU A 250 -17.33 -2.49 15.56
CA LEU A 250 -18.58 -2.24 14.86
C LEU A 250 -19.37 -3.55 14.75
N ALA A 251 -20.30 -3.76 15.67
CA ALA A 251 -21.10 -4.99 15.78
C ALA A 251 -22.47 -4.85 15.11
N MET A 252 -22.83 -5.79 14.23
CA MET A 252 -24.21 -5.97 13.74
C MET A 252 -24.96 -6.89 14.71
N GLN A 253 -25.67 -6.29 15.65
CA GLN A 253 -26.22 -6.98 16.82
C GLN A 253 -27.45 -7.84 16.50
N ASN A 254 -27.66 -8.87 17.31
CA ASN A 254 -28.78 -9.82 17.17
C ASN A 254 -30.17 -9.20 17.35
N ASP A 255 -30.27 -8.02 17.99
CA ASP A 255 -31.51 -7.25 18.12
C ASP A 255 -31.83 -6.39 16.88
N GLY A 256 -30.92 -6.33 15.90
CA GLY A 256 -31.03 -5.53 14.68
C GLY A 256 -30.32 -4.18 14.71
N ASN A 257 -29.62 -3.81 15.79
CA ASN A 257 -28.84 -2.58 15.84
C ASN A 257 -27.45 -2.75 15.19
N LEU A 258 -26.94 -1.73 14.49
CA LEU A 258 -25.51 -1.67 14.13
C LEU A 258 -24.87 -0.63 15.06
N VAL A 259 -23.86 -1.05 15.82
CA VAL A 259 -23.33 -0.28 16.96
C VAL A 259 -21.82 -0.30 16.97
N LEU A 260 -21.21 0.87 17.16
CA LEU A 260 -19.80 1.04 17.48
C LEU A 260 -19.59 0.98 18.99
N TYR A 261 -18.73 0.08 19.44
CA TYR A 261 -18.27 -0.06 20.81
C TYR A 261 -16.79 0.31 20.95
N GLN A 262 -16.42 0.69 22.17
CA GLN A 262 -15.03 0.74 22.63
C GLN A 262 -14.86 -0.18 23.84
N ALA A 263 -13.79 -0.97 23.85
CA ALA A 263 -13.44 -1.87 24.94
C ALA A 263 -13.34 -1.11 26.28
N GLY A 264 -14.10 -1.56 27.28
CA GLY A 264 -14.16 -0.95 28.62
C GLY A 264 -15.01 0.31 28.76
N ALA A 265 -15.34 1.02 27.68
CA ALA A 265 -16.15 2.25 27.71
C ALA A 265 -17.62 2.03 27.31
N GLY A 266 -17.91 1.06 26.43
CA GLY A 266 -19.27 0.75 25.96
C GLY A 266 -19.57 1.33 24.58
N ALA A 267 -20.86 1.61 24.31
CA ALA A 267 -21.32 2.03 22.98
C ALA A 267 -21.03 3.52 22.73
N LEU A 268 -20.38 3.83 21.61
CA LEU A 268 -20.08 5.20 21.16
C LEU A 268 -21.10 5.75 20.15
N TRP A 269 -21.62 4.90 19.26
CA TRP A 269 -22.58 5.28 18.20
C TRP A 269 -23.46 4.09 17.81
N ALA A 270 -24.68 4.36 17.34
CA ALA A 270 -25.61 3.33 16.86
C ALA A 270 -26.55 3.85 15.75
N THR A 271 -27.01 2.94 14.89
CA THR A 271 -28.02 3.24 13.84
C THR A 271 -29.44 3.44 14.36
N GLY A 272 -29.72 3.09 15.62
CA GLY A 272 -31.07 3.12 16.18
C GLY A 272 -32.01 2.15 15.48
N THR A 273 -31.50 0.97 15.09
CA THR A 273 -32.25 -0.12 14.44
C THR A 273 -32.53 -1.30 15.37
N ASN A 274 -32.18 -1.18 16.65
CA ASN A 274 -32.60 -2.07 17.73
C ASN A 274 -34.11 -2.36 17.71
N GLY A 275 -34.49 -3.63 17.85
CA GLY A 275 -35.88 -4.10 17.81
C GLY A 275 -36.53 -4.09 16.42
N LYS A 276 -35.85 -3.62 15.37
CA LYS A 276 -36.31 -3.71 13.97
C LYS A 276 -35.85 -5.05 13.36
N PRO A 277 -36.52 -5.58 12.31
CA PRO A 277 -36.12 -6.82 11.64
C PRO A 277 -34.88 -6.65 10.73
N ALA A 278 -33.91 -5.83 11.14
CA ALA A 278 -32.64 -5.61 10.46
C ALA A 278 -31.75 -6.86 10.55
N GLN A 279 -31.35 -7.42 9.42
CA GLN A 279 -30.61 -8.68 9.33
C GLN A 279 -29.12 -8.49 9.00
N ARG A 280 -28.77 -7.36 8.36
CA ARG A 280 -27.40 -7.08 7.93
C ARG A 280 -27.12 -5.58 7.77
N ALA A 281 -25.86 -5.21 7.92
CA ALA A 281 -25.27 -3.98 7.40
C ALA A 281 -24.39 -4.33 6.19
N ILE A 282 -24.54 -3.64 5.07
CA ILE A 282 -23.76 -3.86 3.84
C ILE A 282 -23.16 -2.54 3.37
N MET A 283 -21.89 -2.57 3.02
CA MET A 283 -21.26 -1.50 2.25
C MET A 283 -21.61 -1.76 0.78
N GLN A 284 -22.54 -1.00 0.20
CA GLN A 284 -23.06 -1.30 -1.13
C GLN A 284 -22.07 -0.89 -2.24
N PRO A 285 -22.04 -1.61 -3.39
CA PRO A 285 -21.18 -1.25 -4.53
C PRO A 285 -21.43 0.15 -5.13
N ASP A 286 -22.58 0.78 -4.85
CA ASP A 286 -22.89 2.16 -5.25
C ASP A 286 -22.29 3.22 -4.31
N GLY A 287 -21.58 2.80 -3.27
CA GLY A 287 -20.92 3.65 -2.28
C GLY A 287 -21.69 3.89 -0.99
N ASN A 288 -22.86 3.26 -0.77
CA ASN A 288 -23.71 3.51 0.39
C ASN A 288 -23.57 2.44 1.49
N LEU A 289 -23.26 2.82 2.73
CA LEU A 289 -23.46 1.92 3.88
C LEU A 289 -24.94 1.89 4.25
N VAL A 290 -25.57 0.70 4.26
CA VAL A 290 -27.01 0.54 4.53
C VAL A 290 -27.30 -0.67 5.42
N VAL A 291 -28.19 -0.48 6.40
CA VAL A 291 -28.77 -1.56 7.21
C VAL A 291 -30.10 -2.01 6.61
N TYR A 292 -30.19 -3.28 6.26
CA TYR A 292 -31.35 -3.88 5.58
C TYR A 292 -32.09 -4.89 6.46
N SER A 293 -33.41 -4.98 6.28
CA SER A 293 -34.19 -6.11 6.75
C SER A 293 -33.91 -7.38 5.95
N GLU A 294 -34.32 -8.53 6.49
CA GLU A 294 -34.41 -9.79 5.75
C GLU A 294 -35.21 -9.65 4.45
N SER A 295 -36.31 -8.89 4.49
CA SER A 295 -37.15 -8.52 3.34
C SER A 295 -36.57 -7.42 2.43
N ASN A 296 -35.26 -7.12 2.52
CA ASN A 296 -34.54 -6.10 1.74
C ASN A 296 -35.13 -4.67 1.81
N LYS A 297 -35.87 -4.33 2.87
CA LYS A 297 -36.24 -2.94 3.18
C LYS A 297 -35.06 -2.25 3.88
N ALA A 298 -34.62 -1.09 3.39
CA ALA A 298 -33.65 -0.27 4.11
C ALA A 298 -34.25 0.27 5.42
N LEU A 299 -33.49 0.20 6.51
CA LEU A 299 -33.89 0.60 7.86
C LEU A 299 -33.02 1.72 8.45
N TRP A 300 -31.81 1.89 7.93
CA TRP A 300 -30.90 3.02 8.11
C TRP A 300 -29.95 3.07 6.90
N ALA A 301 -29.50 4.27 6.50
CA ALA A 301 -28.51 4.46 5.44
C ALA A 301 -27.61 5.67 5.75
N SER A 302 -26.34 5.59 5.34
CA SER A 302 -25.36 6.68 5.47
C SER A 302 -25.59 7.83 4.50
N GLY A 303 -26.19 7.56 3.33
CA GLY A 303 -26.51 8.58 2.32
C GLY A 303 -25.37 8.85 1.34
N THR A 304 -24.34 8.01 1.30
CA THR A 304 -23.12 8.18 0.50
C THR A 304 -23.20 7.54 -0.89
N ASN A 305 -24.40 7.19 -1.36
CA ASN A 305 -24.62 6.57 -2.67
C ASN A 305 -24.12 7.46 -3.84
N LYS A 306 -23.86 6.82 -5.00
CA LYS A 306 -23.19 7.35 -6.21
C LYS A 306 -21.66 7.46 -6.13
N HIS A 307 -21.03 6.94 -5.08
CA HIS A 307 -19.58 6.92 -4.90
C HIS A 307 -19.08 5.48 -5.01
N ALA A 308 -19.23 4.88 -6.19
CA ALA A 308 -18.89 3.47 -6.41
C ALA A 308 -17.43 3.18 -6.06
N GLY A 309 -17.18 2.03 -5.43
CA GLY A 309 -15.86 1.68 -4.88
C GLY A 309 -15.56 2.27 -3.49
N SER A 310 -16.48 3.01 -2.87
CA SER A 310 -16.31 3.45 -1.47
C SER A 310 -16.23 2.27 -0.50
N ARG A 311 -15.54 2.48 0.62
CA ARG A 311 -15.30 1.54 1.71
C ARG A 311 -15.73 2.13 3.05
N LEU A 312 -16.14 1.31 4.00
CA LEU A 312 -16.19 1.70 5.41
C LEU A 312 -14.85 1.38 6.10
N ALA A 313 -14.44 2.19 7.07
CA ALA A 313 -13.38 1.91 8.01
C ALA A 313 -13.83 2.15 9.46
N VAL A 314 -13.54 1.20 10.36
CA VAL A 314 -13.51 1.35 11.82
C VAL A 314 -12.08 1.70 12.19
N GLN A 315 -11.87 2.87 12.81
CA GLN A 315 -10.55 3.47 12.95
C GLN A 315 -10.05 3.42 14.41
N ASP A 316 -8.73 3.37 14.58
CA ASP A 316 -8.04 3.32 15.88
C ASP A 316 -8.18 4.65 16.68
N ASP A 317 -8.77 5.70 16.10
CA ASP A 317 -9.18 6.93 16.79
C ASP A 317 -10.58 6.84 17.44
N GLY A 318 -11.30 5.74 17.20
CA GLY A 318 -12.68 5.54 17.66
C GLY A 318 -13.75 6.10 16.73
N ASN A 319 -13.42 6.44 15.48
CA ASN A 319 -14.38 6.84 14.46
C ASN A 319 -14.79 5.65 13.56
N VAL A 320 -15.94 5.76 12.90
CA VAL A 320 -16.35 4.89 11.79
C VAL A 320 -16.69 5.80 10.61
N VAL A 321 -15.99 5.62 9.50
CA VAL A 321 -16.04 6.54 8.35
C VAL A 321 -16.27 5.77 7.06
N VAL A 322 -17.15 6.28 6.21
CA VAL A 322 -17.26 5.87 4.80
C VAL A 322 -16.36 6.77 3.97
N TYR A 323 -15.42 6.17 3.27
CA TYR A 323 -14.43 6.83 2.42
C TYR A 323 -14.70 6.54 0.94
N ALA A 324 -14.62 7.59 0.12
CA ALA A 324 -14.57 7.50 -1.34
C ALA A 324 -13.29 6.80 -1.82
N PRO A 325 -13.21 6.35 -3.10
CA PRO A 325 -12.00 5.76 -3.67
C PRO A 325 -10.76 6.66 -3.60
N ASP A 326 -10.95 7.99 -3.65
CA ASP A 326 -9.89 8.99 -3.51
C ASP A 326 -9.57 9.35 -2.03
N ASN A 327 -9.97 8.48 -1.10
CA ASN A 327 -9.84 8.63 0.36
C ASN A 327 -10.48 9.89 0.96
N LYS A 328 -11.39 10.59 0.25
CA LYS A 328 -12.20 11.65 0.87
C LYS A 328 -13.29 11.05 1.78
N PRO A 329 -13.49 11.56 3.01
CA PRO A 329 -14.57 11.09 3.89
C PRO A 329 -15.93 11.60 3.38
N LEU A 330 -16.88 10.67 3.23
CA LEU A 330 -18.25 10.96 2.77
C LEU A 330 -19.27 10.98 3.92
N TRP A 331 -19.03 10.19 4.98
CA TRP A 331 -19.85 10.12 6.18
C TRP A 331 -18.99 9.63 7.36
N ALA A 332 -19.30 10.08 8.58
CA ALA A 332 -18.64 9.63 9.81
C ALA A 332 -19.63 9.45 10.98
N SER A 333 -19.32 8.54 11.91
CA SER A 333 -20.02 8.42 13.20
C SER A 333 -19.78 9.62 14.12
N ASN A 334 -18.69 10.36 13.89
CA ASN A 334 -18.27 11.53 14.68
C ASN A 334 -18.08 11.16 16.17
N THR A 335 -17.32 10.10 16.43
CA THR A 335 -17.11 9.52 17.77
C THR A 335 -15.68 9.65 18.31
N CYS A 336 -14.70 9.89 17.45
CA CYS A 336 -13.35 10.29 17.88
C CYS A 336 -13.35 11.65 18.60
N CYS A 337 -12.31 11.91 19.41
CA CYS A 337 -12.01 13.21 20.02
C CYS A 337 -13.16 13.82 20.87
N LYS A 338 -13.78 13.02 21.73
CA LYS A 338 -14.79 13.42 22.73
C LYS A 338 -14.34 13.09 24.15
#